data_AF-A0A382SG62-F1
#
_entry.id   AF-A0A382SG62-F1
#
_cell.length_a   1.000
_cell.length_b   1.000
_cell.length_c   1.000
_cell.angle_alpha   90.00
_cell.angle_beta   90.00
_cell.angle_gamma   90.00
#
_symmetry.space_group_name_H-M   'P 1'
#
loop_
_entity.id
_entity.type
_entity.pdbx_description
1 polymer ?
#
loop_
_entity_poly.entity_id
_entity_poly.type
_entity_poly.pdbx_seq_one_letter_code
_entity_poly.pdbx_strand_id
1 'polypeptide(L)'
;VTCPQCDITIKEFNETGRFGCSECYKAFESELSKLLRRIHGHEHHIGKIPAMNPAHLEARKELLSLRRRLKRAVGQEDFELAAQLRDRINKIERS
;
A
#
# COMPACT_ATOMS: atom_id res chain seq x y z
N VAL A 1 7.62 19.80 16.66
CA VAL A 1 8.65 18.75 16.52
C VAL A 1 9.84 19.37 15.80
N THR A 2 11.03 19.19 16.36
CA THR A 2 12.32 19.72 15.88
C THR A 2 13.27 18.56 15.64
N CYS A 3 14.16 18.69 14.65
CA CYS A 3 15.20 17.70 14.42
C CYS A 3 16.29 17.82 15.50
N PRO A 4 16.70 16.74 16.18
CA PRO A 4 17.71 16.82 17.24
C PRO A 4 19.14 17.09 16.75
N GLN A 5 19.39 17.06 15.43
CA GLN A 5 20.72 17.23 14.85
C GLN A 5 20.92 18.59 14.16
N CYS A 6 19.88 19.15 13.54
CA CYS A 6 19.99 20.41 12.79
C CYS A 6 18.92 21.45 13.17
N ASP A 7 18.19 21.20 14.26
CA ASP A 7 17.18 22.06 14.89
C ASP A 7 16.03 22.57 14.02
N ILE A 8 15.98 22.19 12.74
CA ILE A 8 14.89 22.54 11.84
C ILE A 8 13.56 22.07 12.42
N THR A 9 12.54 22.91 12.30
CA THR A 9 11.18 22.60 12.73
C THR A 9 10.37 21.99 11.57
N ILE A 10 9.33 21.23 11.92
CA ILE A 10 8.38 20.73 10.93
C ILE A 10 7.67 21.86 10.15
N LYS A 11 7.52 23.06 10.74
CA LYS A 11 6.93 24.22 10.07
C LYS A 11 7.83 24.74 8.95
N GLU A 12 9.12 24.93 9.25
CA GLU A 12 10.10 25.35 8.25
C GLU A 12 10.24 24.33 7.12
N PHE A 13 10.17 23.03 7.43
CA PHE A 13 10.10 21.98 6.41
C PHE A 13 8.86 22.13 5.51
N ASN A 14 7.68 22.39 6.08
CA ASN A 14 6.45 22.55 5.29
C ASN A 14 6.46 23.80 4.40
N GLU A 15 7.13 24.88 4.84
CA GLU A 15 7.25 26.12 4.08
C GLU A 15 8.31 26.04 2.97
N THR A 16 9.45 25.42 3.27
CA THR A 16 10.60 25.37 2.34
C THR A 16 10.65 24.11 1.48
N GLY A 17 9.99 23.04 1.93
CA GLY A 17 10.04 21.70 1.33
C GLY A 17 11.40 21.00 1.44
N ARG A 18 12.31 21.48 2.29
CA ARG A 18 13.70 21.00 2.37
C ARG A 18 14.05 20.46 3.75
N PHE A 19 14.77 19.34 3.75
CA PHE A 19 15.40 18.81 4.97
C PHE A 19 16.75 19.47 5.24
N GLY A 20 17.08 19.64 6.51
CA GLY A 20 18.38 20.18 6.94
C GLY A 20 19.47 19.11 7.07
N CYS A 21 19.12 17.87 7.41
CA CYS A 21 20.06 16.75 7.52
C CYS A 21 19.37 15.40 7.30
N SER A 22 20.13 14.29 7.33
CA SER A 22 19.62 12.93 7.19
C SER A 22 18.70 12.50 8.34
N GLU A 23 18.98 12.94 9.57
CA GLU A 23 18.20 12.55 10.76
C GLU A 23 16.78 13.16 10.76
N CYS A 24 16.54 14.17 9.91
CA CYS A 24 15.20 14.73 9.67
C CYS A 24 14.20 13.69 9.18
N TYR A 25 14.64 12.67 8.42
CA TYR A 25 13.75 11.61 7.94
C TYR A 25 13.12 10.82 9.08
N LYS A 26 13.89 10.56 10.15
CA LYS A 26 13.40 9.87 11.34
C LYS A 26 12.63 10.82 12.25
N ALA A 27 13.15 12.04 12.47
CA ALA A 27 12.51 13.03 13.33
C ALA A 27 11.09 13.40 12.87
N PHE A 28 10.81 13.31 11.56
CA PHE A 28 9.53 13.67 10.97
C PHE A 28 8.79 12.49 10.31
N GLU A 29 9.14 11.24 10.65
CA GLU A 29 8.61 10.03 10.01
C GLU A 29 7.06 9.99 9.97
N SER A 30 6.41 10.35 11.08
CA SER A 30 4.94 10.34 11.18
C SER A 30 4.26 11.33 10.24
N GLU A 31 4.91 12.45 9.95
CA GLU A 31 4.37 13.51 9.12
C GLU A 31 4.75 13.29 7.66
N LEU A 32 5.95 12.79 7.43
CA LEU A 32 6.44 12.39 6.13
C LEU A 32 5.60 11.23 5.55
N SER A 33 5.25 10.22 6.35
CA SER A 33 4.36 9.13 5.92
C SER A 33 2.99 9.65 5.45
N LYS A 34 2.37 10.57 6.19
CA LYS A 34 1.10 11.22 5.79
C LYS A 34 1.25 12.04 4.51
N LEU A 35 2.33 12.80 4.38
CA LEU A 35 2.61 13.64 3.21
C LEU A 35 2.88 12.79 1.97
N LEU A 36 3.74 11.78 2.09
CA LEU A 36 4.03 10.82 1.01
C LEU A 36 2.78 10.05 0.61
N ARG A 37 1.92 9.64 1.55
CA ARG A 37 0.62 9.04 1.23
C ARG A 37 -0.27 10.01 0.45
N ARG A 38 -0.28 11.30 0.78
CA ARG A 38 -1.08 12.31 0.05
C ARG A 38 -0.56 12.53 -1.37
N ILE A 39 0.76 12.55 -1.57
CA ILE A 39 1.39 12.82 -2.88
C ILE A 39 1.39 11.57 -3.77
N HIS A 40 1.81 10.43 -3.22
CA HIS A 40 2.04 9.18 -3.97
C HIS A 40 0.91 8.16 -3.81
N GLY A 41 -0.09 8.40 -2.95
CA GLY A 41 -1.20 7.47 -2.68
C GLY A 41 -0.83 6.27 -1.79
N HIS A 42 0.44 5.89 -1.74
CA HIS A 42 0.96 4.75 -0.99
C HIS A 42 2.29 5.08 -0.31
N GLU A 43 2.49 4.57 0.91
CA GLU A 43 3.73 4.74 1.70
C GLU A 43 4.89 3.88 1.20
N HIS A 44 4.61 2.83 0.42
CA HIS A 44 5.60 1.94 -0.16
C HIS A 44 5.45 1.86 -1.68
N HIS A 45 6.57 1.90 -2.39
CA HIS A 45 6.61 1.64 -3.82
C HIS A 45 6.28 0.16 -4.07
N ILE A 46 5.07 -0.10 -4.56
CA ILE A 46 4.57 -1.43 -4.92
C ILE A 46 4.94 -1.84 -6.36
N GLY A 47 5.90 -1.13 -6.98
CA GLY A 47 6.35 -1.34 -8.36
C GLY A 47 5.81 -0.27 -9.34
N LYS A 48 6.34 -0.30 -10.57
CA LYS A 48 5.90 0.56 -11.69
C LYS A 48 4.54 0.06 -12.16
N ILE A 49 3.47 0.57 -11.57
CA ILE A 49 2.11 0.36 -12.07
C ILE A 49 1.88 1.48 -13.09
N PRO A 50 1.85 1.17 -14.41
CA PRO A 50 1.44 2.17 -15.40
C PRO A 50 0.07 2.70 -14.99
N ALA A 51 -0.28 3.95 -15.31
CA ALA A 51 -1.63 4.48 -15.09
C ALA A 51 -2.68 3.49 -15.63
N MET A 52 -3.21 2.61 -14.78
CA MET A 52 -3.82 1.36 -15.22
C MET A 52 -5.31 1.55 -15.36
N ASN A 53 -5.78 1.10 -16.51
CA ASN A 53 -7.17 0.89 -16.88
C ASN A 53 -7.98 0.40 -15.64
N PRO A 54 -9.03 1.11 -15.19
CA PRO A 54 -9.73 0.84 -13.92
C PRO A 54 -10.16 -0.62 -13.74
N ALA A 55 -10.44 -1.33 -14.84
CA ALA A 55 -10.72 -2.76 -14.88
C ALA A 55 -9.66 -3.64 -14.19
N HIS A 56 -8.36 -3.33 -14.33
CA HIS A 56 -7.28 -4.11 -13.71
C HIS A 56 -7.23 -3.92 -12.18
N LEU A 57 -7.61 -2.74 -11.69
CA LEU A 57 -7.66 -2.47 -10.25
C LEU A 57 -8.81 -3.24 -9.59
N GLU A 58 -9.97 -3.25 -10.24
CA GLU A 58 -11.15 -4.02 -9.83
C GLU A 58 -10.81 -5.52 -9.75
N ALA A 59 -10.22 -6.07 -10.82
CA ALA A 59 -9.82 -7.47 -10.89
C ALA A 59 -8.83 -7.83 -9.78
N ARG A 60 -7.83 -6.97 -9.50
CA ARG A 60 -6.85 -7.19 -8.43
C ARG A 60 -7.48 -7.17 -7.04
N LYS A 61 -8.45 -6.28 -6.78
CA LYS A 61 -9.20 -6.24 -5.52
C LYS A 61 -10.05 -7.50 -5.35
N GLU A 62 -10.73 -7.95 -6.41
CA GLU A 62 -11.51 -9.18 -6.41
C GLU A 62 -10.62 -10.40 -6.11
N LEU A 63 -9.46 -10.49 -6.76
CA LEU A 63 -8.47 -11.55 -6.54
C LEU A 63 -7.99 -11.62 -5.09
N LEU A 64 -7.70 -10.48 -4.46
CA LEU A 64 -7.33 -10.41 -3.04
C LEU A 64 -8.49 -10.88 -2.14
N SER A 65 -9.73 -10.52 -2.47
CA SER A 65 -10.91 -10.98 -1.73
C SER A 65 -11.10 -12.49 -1.83
N LEU A 66 -11.02 -13.04 -3.04
CA LEU A 66 -11.16 -14.48 -3.30
C LEU A 66 -10.07 -15.29 -2.59
N ARG A 67 -8.81 -14.85 -2.63
CA ARG A 67 -7.71 -15.51 -1.92
C ARG A 67 -7.92 -15.55 -0.40
N ARG A 68 -8.49 -14.49 0.19
CA ARG A 68 -8.86 -14.48 1.62
C ARG A 68 -10.00 -15.45 1.92
N ARG A 69 -11.02 -15.51 1.06
CA ARG A 69 -12.12 -16.48 1.20
C ARG A 69 -11.63 -17.92 1.06
N LEU A 70 -10.72 -18.19 0.12
CA LEU A 70 -10.12 -19.51 -0.07
C LEU A 70 -9.41 -19.98 1.20
N LYS A 71 -8.56 -19.13 1.79
CA LYS A 71 -7.89 -19.45 3.06
C LYS A 71 -8.87 -19.79 4.19
N ARG A 72 -10.00 -19.07 4.27
CA ARG A 72 -11.04 -19.35 5.26
C ARG A 72 -11.75 -20.67 5.00
N ALA A 73 -12.14 -20.94 3.75
CA ALA A 73 -12.80 -22.19 3.37
C ALA A 73 -11.91 -23.40 3.68
N VAL A 74 -10.61 -23.32 3.33
CA VAL A 74 -9.62 -24.36 3.68
C VAL A 74 -9.51 -24.54 5.19
N GLY A 75 -9.45 -23.44 5.97
CA GLY A 75 -9.40 -23.51 7.43
C GLY A 75 -10.67 -24.01 8.10
N GLN A 76 -11.80 -23.98 7.40
CA GLN A 76 -13.09 -24.53 7.84
C GLN A 76 -13.35 -25.94 7.30
N GLU A 77 -12.37 -26.54 6.61
CA GLU A 77 -12.48 -27.84 5.93
C GLU A 77 -13.61 -27.90 4.88
N ASP A 78 -14.05 -26.74 4.39
CA ASP A 78 -15.01 -26.62 3.29
C ASP A 78 -14.26 -26.71 1.94
N PHE A 79 -13.91 -27.94 1.59
CA PHE A 79 -13.12 -28.24 0.40
C PHE A 79 -13.89 -28.00 -0.90
N GLU A 80 -15.21 -28.12 -0.89
CA GLU A 80 -16.06 -27.84 -2.05
C GLU A 80 -16.03 -26.35 -2.40
N LEU A 81 -16.25 -25.49 -1.39
CA LEU A 81 -16.14 -24.05 -1.57
C LEU A 81 -14.71 -23.64 -1.92
N ALA A 82 -13.70 -24.27 -1.32
CA ALA A 82 -12.30 -24.02 -1.65
C ALA A 82 -11.99 -24.33 -3.12
N ALA A 83 -12.49 -25.45 -3.65
CA ALA A 83 -12.34 -25.79 -5.07
C ALA A 83 -12.99 -24.73 -5.98
N GLN A 84 -14.24 -24.34 -5.70
CA GLN A 84 -14.95 -23.30 -6.47
C GLN A 84 -14.20 -21.95 -6.45
N LEU A 85 -13.70 -21.54 -5.29
CA LEU A 85 -12.94 -20.31 -5.14
C LEU A 85 -11.60 -20.37 -5.89
N ARG A 86 -10.94 -21.53 -5.91
CA ARG A 86 -9.70 -21.76 -6.66
C ARG A 86 -9.92 -21.65 -8.16
N ASP A 87 -10.98 -22.26 -8.68
CA ASP A 87 -11.31 -22.19 -10.11
C ASP A 87 -11.67 -20.77 -10.53
N ARG A 88 -12.37 -20.02 -9.67
CA ARG A 88 -12.69 -18.61 -9.91
C ARG A 88 -11.45 -17.73 -9.92
N ILE A 89 -10.49 -17.97 -9.03
CA ILE A 89 -9.18 -17.28 -9.04
C ILE A 89 -8.44 -17.57 -10.36
N ASN A 90 -8.37 -18.85 -10.76
CA ASN A 90 -7.71 -19.25 -12.00
C ASN A 90 -8.34 -18.61 -13.25
N LYS A 91 -9.67 -18.43 -13.26
CA LYS A 91 -10.38 -17.79 -14.38
C LYS A 91 -10.01 -16.31 -14.53
N ILE A 92 -9.88 -15.59 -13.41
CA ILE A 92 -9.52 -14.16 -13.40
C ILE A 92 -8.02 -13.97 -13.70
N GLU A 93 -7.15 -14.90 -13.29
CA GLU A 93 -5.71 -14.82 -13.59
C GLU A 93 -5.37 -15.15 -15.05
N ARG A 94 -6.25 -15.88 -15.75
CA ARG A 94 -6.05 -16.29 -17.15
C ARG A 94 -6.75 -15.38 -18.17
N SER A 95 -7.58 -14.43 -17.72
CA SER A 95 -8.26 -13.43 -18.57
C SER A 95 -7.42 -12.18 -18.73
#